data_AF-T0SE38-F1
#
_entry.id   AF-T0SE38-F1
#
_cell.length_a   1.000
_cell.length_b   1.000
_cell.length_c   1.000
_cell.angle_alpha   90.00
_cell.angle_beta   90.00
_cell.angle_gamma   90.00
#
_symmetry.space_group_name_H-M   'P 1'
#
loop_
_entity.id
_entity.type
_entity.pdbx_description
1 polymer ?
#
loop_
_entity_poly.entity_id
_entity_poly.type
_entity_poly.pdbx_seq_one_letter_code
_entity_poly.pdbx_strand_id
1 'polypeptide(L)'
;MDAFLVVANESNSGTRITMNEIANKVRMTPQAIYRKHFKSVIEISDTIRDETTDDIIKAMDEAFVKDKNLPILEAIAREVIPVMYKYRFAIRIFYHYTEYGDWFSYIGDGFVEWARPFLKR
;
A
#
# COMPACT_ATOMS: atom_id res chain seq x y z
N MET A 1 -10.07 -0.45 -7.49
CA MET A 1 -8.69 -0.59 -6.96
C MET A 1 -8.12 -1.96 -7.31
N ASP A 2 -8.79 -3.07 -6.99
CA ASP A 2 -8.34 -4.44 -7.35
C ASP A 2 -7.96 -4.63 -8.83
N ALA A 3 -8.73 -4.05 -9.75
CA ALA A 3 -8.43 -4.11 -11.18
C ALA A 3 -7.06 -3.50 -11.54
N PHE A 4 -6.65 -2.43 -10.86
CA PHE A 4 -5.31 -1.86 -11.03
C PHE A 4 -4.25 -2.87 -10.56
N LEU A 5 -4.45 -3.51 -9.41
CA LEU A 5 -3.52 -4.52 -8.89
C LEU A 5 -3.40 -5.74 -9.83
N VAL A 6 -4.51 -6.17 -10.43
CA VAL A 6 -4.52 -7.25 -11.42
C VAL A 6 -3.72 -6.85 -12.66
N VAL A 7 -3.99 -5.67 -13.24
CA VAL A 7 -3.23 -5.20 -14.41
C VAL A 7 -1.75 -5.07 -14.07
N ALA A 8 -1.41 -4.42 -12.97
CA ALA A 8 -0.02 -4.27 -12.52
C ALA A 8 0.70 -5.61 -12.30
N ASN A 9 -0.02 -6.64 -11.86
CA ASN A 9 0.54 -7.98 -11.66
C ASN A 9 0.74 -8.76 -12.97
N GLU A 10 -0.09 -8.51 -13.98
CA GLU A 10 0.01 -9.13 -15.31
C GLU A 10 1.02 -8.40 -16.21
N SER A 11 1.27 -7.12 -15.95
CA SER A 11 2.25 -6.30 -16.65
C SER A 11 3.69 -6.70 -16.28
N ASN A 12 4.60 -6.58 -17.24
CA ASN A 12 6.04 -6.59 -16.93
C ASN A 12 6.41 -5.30 -16.16
N SER A 13 7.29 -5.42 -15.16
CA SER A 13 7.79 -4.29 -14.37
C SER A 13 8.32 -3.18 -15.28
N GLY A 14 7.85 -1.95 -15.09
CA GLY A 14 8.24 -0.77 -15.88
C GLY A 14 7.38 -0.46 -17.10
N THR A 15 6.32 -1.24 -17.36
CA THR A 15 5.29 -0.83 -18.34
C THR A 15 4.23 0.03 -17.67
N ARG A 16 4.05 1.25 -18.17
CA ARG A 16 3.06 2.20 -17.66
C ARG A 16 1.63 1.65 -17.85
N ILE A 17 0.92 1.48 -16.75
CA ILE A 17 -0.49 1.09 -16.69
C ILE A 17 -1.38 2.23 -17.20
N THR A 18 -2.35 1.87 -18.03
CA THR A 18 -3.33 2.78 -18.62
C THR A 18 -4.72 2.58 -18.05
N MET A 19 -5.54 3.63 -18.11
CA MET A 19 -6.95 3.53 -17.69
C MET A 19 -7.75 2.57 -18.57
N ASN A 20 -7.37 2.37 -19.84
CA ASN A 20 -8.03 1.42 -20.74
C ASN A 20 -7.88 -0.02 -20.24
N GLU A 21 -6.68 -0.41 -19.82
CA GLU A 21 -6.43 -1.76 -19.29
C GLU A 21 -7.24 -2.01 -18.01
N ILE A 22 -7.29 -1.03 -17.12
CA ILE A 22 -8.10 -1.08 -15.88
C ILE A 22 -9.59 -1.19 -16.21
N ALA A 23 -10.08 -0.35 -17.13
CA ALA A 23 -11.47 -0.30 -17.55
C ALA A 23 -11.96 -1.63 -18.14
N ASN A 24 -11.10 -2.28 -18.93
CA ASN A 24 -11.36 -3.60 -19.50
C ASN A 24 -11.56 -4.67 -18.41
N LYS A 25 -10.77 -4.65 -17.33
CA LYS A 25 -10.90 -5.60 -16.21
C LYS A 25 -12.21 -5.46 -15.45
N VAL A 26 -12.75 -4.24 -15.34
CA VAL A 26 -14.02 -3.97 -14.64
C VAL A 26 -15.23 -3.85 -15.57
N ARG A 27 -15.05 -4.08 -16.88
CA ARG A 27 -16.10 -3.95 -17.91
C ARG A 27 -16.79 -2.58 -17.91
N MET A 28 -16.00 -1.52 -17.71
CA MET A 28 -16.46 -0.13 -17.77
C MET A 28 -15.76 0.60 -18.92
N THR A 29 -16.26 1.78 -19.29
CA THR A 29 -15.50 2.70 -20.13
C THR A 29 -14.53 3.53 -19.28
N PRO A 30 -13.37 3.95 -19.81
CA PRO A 30 -12.46 4.85 -19.10
C PRO A 30 -13.16 6.12 -18.61
N GLN A 31 -14.01 6.72 -19.45
CA GLN A 31 -14.80 7.92 -19.11
C GLN A 31 -15.74 7.69 -17.93
N ALA A 32 -16.32 6.49 -17.77
CA ALA A 32 -17.14 6.17 -16.61
C ALA A 32 -16.30 6.14 -15.32
N ILE A 33 -15.07 5.61 -15.39
CA ILE A 33 -14.12 5.62 -14.27
C ILE A 33 -13.72 7.05 -13.92
N TYR A 34 -13.31 7.84 -14.92
CA TYR A 34 -12.91 9.23 -14.72
C TYR A 34 -13.98 10.10 -14.07
N ARG A 35 -15.26 9.91 -14.44
CA ARG A 35 -16.35 10.74 -13.94
C ARG A 35 -16.82 10.36 -12.54
N LYS A 36 -16.70 9.09 -12.14
CA LYS A 36 -17.37 8.56 -10.95
C LYS A 36 -16.44 7.98 -9.89
N HIS A 37 -15.21 7.67 -10.25
CA HIS A 37 -14.32 6.89 -9.38
C HIS A 37 -12.95 7.54 -9.19
N PHE A 38 -12.18 7.74 -10.26
CA PHE A 38 -10.80 8.25 -10.18
C PHE A 38 -10.44 9.07 -11.41
N LYS A 39 -9.86 10.26 -11.21
CA LYS A 39 -9.42 11.20 -12.24
C LYS A 39 -8.15 10.76 -12.96
N SER A 40 -7.36 9.86 -12.38
CA SER A 40 -6.14 9.33 -13.01
C SER A 40 -5.74 7.95 -12.50
N VAL A 41 -4.83 7.28 -13.21
CA VAL A 41 -4.19 6.03 -12.74
C VAL A 41 -3.32 6.30 -11.50
N ILE A 42 -2.70 7.47 -11.43
CA ILE A 42 -1.90 7.90 -10.28
C ILE A 42 -2.78 8.01 -9.03
N GLU A 43 -3.96 8.60 -9.13
CA GLU A 43 -4.89 8.71 -7.99
C GLU A 43 -5.34 7.34 -7.48
N ILE A 44 -5.53 6.35 -8.38
CA ILE A 44 -5.80 4.96 -7.96
C ILE A 44 -4.62 4.40 -7.16
N SER A 45 -3.41 4.60 -7.68
CA SER A 45 -2.17 4.14 -7.04
C SER A 45 -1.98 4.76 -5.66
N ASP A 46 -2.13 6.08 -5.57
CA ASP A 46 -2.02 6.83 -4.32
C ASP A 46 -3.06 6.35 -3.30
N THR A 47 -4.32 6.19 -3.72
CA THR A 47 -5.38 5.69 -2.82
C THR A 47 -5.05 4.31 -2.26
N ILE A 48 -4.54 3.40 -3.09
CA ILE A 48 -4.14 2.05 -2.64
C ILE A 48 -2.95 2.12 -1.68
N ARG A 49 -1.96 2.98 -1.97
CA ARG A 49 -0.78 3.17 -1.11
C ARG A 49 -1.19 3.72 0.25
N ASP A 50 -2.03 4.73 0.27
CA ASP A 50 -2.49 5.40 1.47
C ASP A 50 -3.31 4.42 2.33
N GLU A 51 -4.28 3.71 1.73
CA GLU A 51 -5.06 2.67 2.44
C GLU A 51 -4.16 1.56 3.01
N THR A 52 -3.17 1.10 2.22
CA THR A 52 -2.22 0.07 2.67
C THR A 52 -1.38 0.57 3.85
N THR A 53 -0.90 1.81 3.78
CA THR A 53 0.01 2.37 4.78
C THR A 53 -0.74 2.70 6.08
N ASP A 54 -1.95 3.26 5.97
CA ASP A 54 -2.80 3.58 7.12
C ASP A 54 -3.13 2.32 7.93
N ASP A 55 -3.52 1.22 7.26
CA ASP A 55 -3.80 -0.06 7.94
C ASP A 55 -2.55 -0.63 8.64
N ILE A 56 -1.37 -0.50 8.02
CA ILE A 56 -0.10 -0.95 8.61
C ILE A 56 0.28 -0.10 9.83
N ILE A 57 0.21 1.23 9.73
CA ILE A 57 0.49 2.15 10.84
C ILE A 57 -0.48 1.90 11.99
N LYS A 58 -1.77 1.71 11.69
CA LYS A 58 -2.75 1.37 12.72
C LYS A 58 -2.42 0.05 13.43
N ALA A 59 -2.06 -0.99 12.69
CA ALA A 59 -1.65 -2.27 13.27
C ALA A 59 -0.40 -2.11 14.15
N MET A 60 0.52 -1.27 13.71
CA MET A 60 1.71 -0.89 14.47
C MET A 60 1.34 -0.17 15.77
N ASP A 61 0.43 0.80 15.75
CA ASP A 61 -0.02 1.48 16.98
C ASP A 61 -0.74 0.52 17.95
N GLU A 62 -1.64 -0.32 17.44
CA GLU A 62 -2.40 -1.28 18.24
C GLU A 62 -1.48 -2.30 18.91
N ALA A 63 -0.47 -2.81 18.20
CA ALA A 63 0.48 -3.79 18.71
C ALA A 63 1.21 -3.30 19.98
N PHE A 64 1.44 -1.99 20.08
CA PHE A 64 2.22 -1.37 21.16
C PHE A 64 1.37 -0.95 22.34
N VAL A 65 0.09 -0.65 22.10
CA VAL A 65 -0.86 -0.35 23.17
C VAL A 65 -1.27 -1.63 23.89
N LYS A 66 -1.40 -2.74 23.15
CA LYS A 66 -2.01 -3.99 23.62
C LYS A 66 -1.19 -4.74 24.67
N ASP A 67 0.14 -4.77 24.53
CA ASP A 67 1.02 -5.39 25.53
C ASP A 67 2.42 -4.73 25.56
N LYS A 68 2.65 -3.87 26.55
CA LYS A 68 3.92 -3.15 26.72
C LYS A 68 5.10 -4.04 27.14
N ASN A 69 4.82 -5.27 27.55
CA ASN A 69 5.85 -6.25 27.93
C ASN A 69 6.20 -7.20 26.78
N LEU A 70 5.42 -7.19 25.70
CA LEU A 70 5.71 -8.01 24.53
C LEU A 70 6.97 -7.48 23.82
N PRO A 71 7.96 -8.33 23.51
CA PRO A 71 9.11 -7.91 22.74
C PRO A 71 8.67 -7.31 21.40
N ILE A 72 9.30 -6.20 21.03
CA ILE A 72 9.00 -5.41 19.84
C ILE A 72 8.85 -6.24 18.57
N LEU A 73 9.78 -7.19 18.36
CA LEU A 73 9.78 -8.06 17.18
C LEU A 73 8.62 -9.06 17.21
N GLU A 74 8.20 -9.49 18.40
CA GLU A 74 7.04 -10.38 18.55
C GLU A 74 5.73 -9.63 18.31
N ALA A 75 5.62 -8.39 18.78
CA ALA A 75 4.49 -7.51 18.49
C ALA A 75 4.34 -7.27 16.97
N ILE A 76 5.45 -6.93 16.30
CA ILE A 76 5.49 -6.77 14.83
C ILE A 76 5.08 -8.08 14.14
N ALA A 77 5.65 -9.21 14.53
CA ALA A 77 5.36 -10.49 13.89
C ALA A 77 3.89 -10.93 14.04
N ARG A 78 3.27 -10.67 15.19
CA ARG A 78 1.89 -11.09 15.48
C ARG A 78 0.84 -10.16 14.92
N GLU A 79 1.07 -8.85 14.95
CA GLU A 79 0.02 -7.86 14.69
C GLU A 79 0.26 -7.13 13.36
N VAL A 80 1.52 -6.86 12.99
CA VAL A 80 1.85 -6.04 11.81
C VAL A 80 2.05 -6.89 10.56
N ILE A 81 2.83 -7.98 10.63
CA ILE A 81 3.10 -8.84 9.47
C ILE A 81 1.80 -9.39 8.83
N PRO A 82 0.77 -9.83 9.58
CA PRO A 82 -0.48 -10.29 8.97
C PRO A 82 -1.18 -9.20 8.14
N VAL A 83 -1.16 -7.95 8.63
CA VAL A 83 -1.74 -6.80 7.91
C VAL A 83 -0.91 -6.48 6.66
N MET A 84 0.42 -6.48 6.75
CA MET A 84 1.27 -6.36 5.57
C MET A 84 0.99 -7.48 4.54
N TYR A 85 0.75 -8.71 4.99
CA TYR A 85 0.48 -9.84 4.12
C TYR A 85 -0.90 -9.76 3.43
N LYS A 86 -1.90 -9.15 4.07
CA LYS A 86 -3.19 -8.80 3.44
C LYS A 86 -2.94 -7.96 2.17
N TYR A 87 -2.00 -7.01 2.25
CA TYR A 87 -1.64 -6.11 1.16
C TYR A 87 -0.45 -6.55 0.29
N ARG A 88 0.00 -7.82 0.39
CA ARG A 88 1.21 -8.34 -0.29
C ARG A 88 1.30 -8.03 -1.79
N PHE A 89 0.18 -8.01 -2.52
CA PHE A 89 0.18 -7.68 -3.94
C PHE A 89 0.46 -6.20 -4.19
N ALA A 90 -0.19 -5.30 -3.43
CA ALA A 90 0.02 -3.87 -3.50
C ALA A 90 1.47 -3.52 -3.12
N ILE A 91 1.96 -4.05 -2.00
CA ILE A 91 3.34 -3.86 -1.54
C ILE A 91 4.34 -4.29 -2.62
N ARG A 92 4.14 -5.48 -3.22
CA ARG A 92 5.01 -5.96 -4.30
C ARG A 92 4.97 -5.04 -5.53
N ILE A 93 3.80 -4.51 -5.89
CA ILE A 93 3.67 -3.57 -7.02
C ILE A 93 4.42 -2.27 -6.71
N PHE A 94 4.23 -1.66 -5.55
CA PHE A 94 4.93 -0.42 -5.18
C PHE A 94 6.43 -0.60 -5.02
N TYR A 95 6.88 -1.81 -4.68
CA TYR A 95 8.30 -2.15 -4.67
C TYR A 95 8.94 -2.13 -6.07
N HIS A 96 8.19 -2.51 -7.12
CA HIS A 96 8.72 -2.67 -8.47
C HIS A 96 8.40 -1.51 -9.43
N TYR A 97 7.36 -0.72 -9.16
CA TYR A 97 6.95 0.38 -10.01
C TYR A 97 7.21 1.73 -9.32
N THR A 98 8.46 2.21 -9.40
CA THR A 98 8.88 3.49 -8.82
C THR A 98 8.09 4.69 -9.38
N GLU A 99 7.56 4.58 -10.60
CA GLU A 99 6.67 5.58 -11.22
C GLU A 99 5.32 5.75 -10.52
N TYR A 100 4.95 4.82 -9.64
CA TYR A 100 3.70 4.79 -8.89
C TYR A 100 3.88 5.05 -7.39
N GLY A 101 5.11 5.35 -6.98
CA GLY A 101 5.46 5.77 -5.62
C GLY A 101 6.77 5.18 -5.16
N ASP A 102 7.58 5.99 -4.47
CA ASP A 102 8.72 5.49 -3.71
C ASP A 102 8.23 4.92 -2.38
N TRP A 103 7.86 3.64 -2.41
CA TRP A 103 7.41 2.88 -1.25
C TRP A 103 8.40 2.95 -0.09
N PHE A 104 9.70 2.91 -0.38
CA PHE A 104 10.74 2.91 0.65
C PHE A 104 10.83 4.25 1.36
N SER A 105 10.76 5.36 0.62
CA SER A 105 10.72 6.68 1.25
C SER A 105 9.44 6.84 2.07
N TYR A 106 8.28 6.43 1.52
CA TYR A 106 6.99 6.63 2.19
C TYR A 106 6.83 5.81 3.49
N ILE A 107 7.17 4.51 3.45
CA ILE A 107 7.17 3.66 4.64
C ILE A 107 8.34 3.99 5.55
N GLY A 108 9.51 4.31 4.99
CA GLY A 108 10.70 4.65 5.77
C GLY A 108 10.44 5.84 6.67
N ASP A 109 9.91 6.93 6.12
CA ASP A 109 9.57 8.12 6.89
C ASP A 109 8.48 7.83 7.93
N GLY A 110 7.39 7.14 7.54
CA GLY A 110 6.31 6.77 8.46
C GLY A 110 6.78 5.86 9.61
N PHE A 111 7.56 4.83 9.30
CA PHE A 111 8.10 3.88 10.28
C PHE A 111 9.14 4.55 11.18
N VAL A 112 10.03 5.38 10.63
CA VAL A 112 11.05 6.08 11.43
C VAL A 112 10.41 7.06 12.39
N GLU A 113 9.43 7.86 11.93
CA GLU A 113 8.70 8.77 12.81
C GLU A 113 7.95 8.02 13.89
N TRP A 114 7.26 6.93 13.52
CA TRP A 114 6.58 6.09 14.48
C TRP A 114 7.53 5.40 15.48
N ALA A 115 8.70 4.94 15.03
CA ALA A 115 9.67 4.24 15.88
C ALA A 115 10.45 5.19 16.79
N ARG A 116 10.49 6.48 16.44
CA ARG A 116 11.26 7.54 17.12
C ARG A 116 11.09 7.57 18.64
N PRO A 117 9.90 7.43 19.23
CA PRO A 117 9.72 7.41 20.68
C PRO A 117 10.38 6.20 21.37
N PHE A 118 10.59 5.10 20.64
CA PHE A 118 11.13 3.84 21.18
C PHE A 118 12.65 3.75 21.03
N LEU A 119 13.24 4.44 20.05
CA LEU A 119 14.69 4.43 19.78
C LEU A 119 15.49 5.38 20.69
N LYS A 120 14.85 6.32 21.39
CA LYS A 120 15.49 7.29 22.29
C LYS A 120 15.68 6.78 23.73
N ARG A 121 15.90 5.48 23.94
CA ARG A 121 16.22 4.91 25.25
C ARG A 121 17.71 4.77 25.46
#